data_AF-A0A3M1NHL9-F1
#
_entry.id   AF-A0A3M1NHL9-F1
#
_cell.length_a   1.000
_cell.length_b   1.000
_cell.length_c   1.000
_cell.angle_alpha   90.00
_cell.angle_beta   90.00
_cell.angle_gamma   90.00
#
_symmetry.space_group_name_H-M   'P 1'
#
loop_
_entity.id
_entity.type
_entity.pdbx_description
1 polymer ?
#
loop_
_entity_poly.entity_id
_entity_poly.type
_entity_poly.pdbx_seq_one_letter_code
_entity_poly.pdbx_strand_id
1 'polypeptide(L)'
;MLLRLRNSVDAMTRMVRQQERIANNLANANTVGFKRDRSFTEILNQELNAEGAPQSVKRTVQWADFTPGSLEQTGNPLDVALHGEGFFVLTDATTETPRYTR
;
A
#
# COMPACT_ATOMS: atom_id res chain seq x y z
N MET A 1 24.40 -8.65 -22.70
CA MET A 1 23.27 -9.60 -22.53
C MET A 1 22.74 -9.61 -21.09
N LEU A 2 23.60 -9.76 -20.08
CA LEU A 2 23.21 -9.83 -18.65
C LEU A 2 22.42 -8.61 -18.12
N LEU A 3 22.79 -7.38 -18.50
CA LEU A 3 22.09 -6.17 -18.05
C LEU A 3 20.62 -6.11 -18.51
N ARG A 4 20.33 -6.55 -19.75
CA ARG A 4 18.96 -6.57 -20.29
C ARG A 4 18.08 -7.58 -19.55
N LEU A 5 18.65 -8.74 -19.20
CA LEU A 5 17.96 -9.77 -18.42
C LEU A 5 17.64 -9.26 -17.01
N ARG A 6 18.62 -8.65 -16.34
CA ARG A 6 18.43 -8.06 -15.00
C ARG A 6 17.32 -7.00 -14.99
N ASN A 7 17.34 -6.07 -15.95
CA ASN A 7 16.31 -5.05 -16.07
C ASN A 7 14.91 -5.66 -16.31
N SER A 8 14.83 -6.77 -17.05
CA SER A 8 13.57 -7.48 -17.30
C SER A 8 13.06 -8.19 -16.05
N VAL A 9 13.94 -8.85 -15.28
CA VAL A 9 13.61 -9.49 -14.00
C VAL A 9 13.13 -8.45 -12.98
N ASP A 10 13.79 -7.30 -12.90
CA ASP A 10 13.39 -6.21 -12.02
C ASP A 10 12.00 -5.66 -12.42
N ALA A 11 11.71 -5.57 -13.71
CA ALA A 11 10.40 -5.17 -14.21
C ALA A 11 9.31 -6.21 -13.86
N MET A 12 9.57 -7.50 -14.07
CA MET A 12 8.64 -8.58 -13.74
C MET A 12 8.33 -8.62 -12.24
N THR A 13 9.35 -8.53 -11.39
CA THR A 13 9.18 -8.53 -9.93
C THR A 13 8.29 -7.38 -9.46
N ARG A 14 8.45 -6.18 -10.06
CA ARG A 14 7.60 -5.03 -9.75
C ARG A 14 6.16 -5.22 -10.21
N MET A 15 5.96 -5.83 -11.38
CA MET A 15 4.62 -6.13 -11.88
C MET A 15 3.90 -7.12 -10.96
N VAL A 16 4.58 -8.17 -10.51
CA VAL A 16 4.03 -9.14 -9.56
C VAL A 16 3.61 -8.44 -8.25
N ARG A 17 4.49 -7.62 -7.67
CA ARG A 17 4.15 -6.83 -6.47
C ARG A 17 2.98 -5.89 -6.67
N GLN A 18 2.85 -5.31 -7.87
CA GLN A 18 1.71 -4.46 -8.19
C GLN A 18 0.41 -5.26 -8.24
N GLN A 19 0.43 -6.45 -8.84
CA GLN A 19 -0.72 -7.34 -8.88
C GLN A 19 -1.11 -7.82 -7.47
N GLU A 20 -0.14 -8.17 -6.63
CA GLU A 20 -0.38 -8.54 -5.23
C GLU A 20 -1.12 -7.45 -4.45
N ARG A 21 -0.73 -6.18 -4.64
CA ARG A 21 -1.43 -5.04 -4.01
C ARG A 21 -2.85 -4.85 -4.53
N ILE A 22 -3.06 -4.95 -5.84
CA ILE A 22 -4.40 -4.85 -6.43
C ILE A 22 -5.29 -5.99 -5.90
N ALA A 23 -4.75 -7.20 -5.84
CA ALA A 23 -5.45 -8.35 -5.30
C ALA A 23 -5.79 -8.17 -3.81
N ASN A 24 -4.85 -7.67 -3.00
CA ASN A 24 -5.08 -7.39 -1.59
C ASN A 24 -6.16 -6.31 -1.38
N ASN A 25 -6.12 -5.23 -2.15
CA ASN A 25 -7.13 -4.17 -2.11
C ASN A 25 -8.51 -4.70 -2.52
N LEU A 26 -8.58 -5.53 -3.56
CA LEU A 26 -9.84 -6.11 -4.02
C LEU A 26 -10.43 -7.08 -2.99
N ALA A 27 -9.58 -7.94 -2.41
CA ALA A 27 -9.99 -8.89 -1.38
C ALA A 27 -10.56 -8.20 -0.12
N ASN A 28 -10.07 -7.00 0.19
CA ASN A 28 -10.49 -6.22 1.36
C ASN A 28 -11.40 -5.04 1.03
N ALA A 29 -11.98 -4.99 -0.17
CA ALA A 29 -12.82 -3.88 -0.61
C ALA A 29 -14.06 -3.66 0.29
N ASN A 30 -14.55 -4.73 0.92
CA ASN A 30 -15.71 -4.71 1.82
C ASN A 30 -15.33 -4.83 3.31
N THR A 31 -14.03 -4.79 3.64
CA THR A 31 -13.58 -4.87 5.04
C THR A 31 -13.73 -3.49 5.69
N VAL A 32 -14.52 -3.41 6.77
CA VAL A 32 -14.72 -2.15 7.52
C VAL A 32 -13.37 -1.61 8.02
N GLY A 33 -13.17 -0.30 7.87
CA GLY A 33 -11.95 0.38 8.31
C GLY A 33 -10.72 0.15 7.41
N PHE A 34 -10.79 -0.71 6.39
CA PHE A 34 -9.65 -1.00 5.52
C PHE A 34 -9.18 0.24 4.73
N LYS A 35 -7.86 0.43 4.68
CA LYS A 35 -7.21 1.52 3.94
C LYS A 35 -6.46 0.93 2.76
N ARG A 36 -6.94 1.26 1.54
CA ARG A 36 -6.35 0.75 0.31
C ARG A 36 -4.89 1.17 0.18
N ASP A 37 -4.08 0.23 -0.27
CA ASP A 37 -2.68 0.47 -0.55
C ASP A 37 -2.51 1.07 -1.95
N ARG A 38 -1.76 2.17 -2.05
CA ARG A 38 -1.43 2.82 -3.31
C ARG A 38 0.06 2.81 -3.52
N SER A 39 0.46 2.69 -4.77
CA SER A 39 1.86 2.81 -5.15
C SER A 39 2.03 3.63 -6.40
N PHE A 40 3.09 4.41 -6.42
CA PHE A 40 3.54 5.17 -7.57
C PHE A 40 4.95 4.73 -7.93
N THR A 41 5.19 4.46 -9.22
CA THR A 41 6.53 4.13 -9.71
C THR A 41 6.97 5.22 -10.68
N GLU A 42 7.99 5.96 -10.27
CA GLU A 42 8.68 6.88 -11.14
C GLU A 42 9.73 6.12 -11.95
N ILE A 43 9.75 6.35 -13.26
CA ILE A 43 10.78 5.86 -14.15
C ILE A 43 11.66 7.05 -14.51
N LEU A 44 12.83 7.17 -13.88
CA LEU A 44 13.82 8.13 -14.31
C LEU A 44 14.55 7.56 -15.53
N ASN A 45 14.60 8.36 -16.60
CA ASN A 45 15.26 7.96 -17.83
C ASN A 45 16.76 7.77 -17.57
N GLN A 46 17.23 6.55 -17.87
CA GLN A 46 18.62 6.11 -18.04
C GLN A 46 19.69 6.95 -17.33
N GLU A 47 20.06 6.53 -16.13
CA GLU A 47 21.40 6.84 -15.64
C GLU A 47 22.37 5.84 -16.26
N LEU A 48 23.52 6.32 -16.70
CA LEU A 48 24.63 5.44 -17.08
C LEU A 48 25.18 4.87 -15.77
N ASN A 49 25.22 3.54 -15.66
CA ASN A 49 25.91 2.90 -14.55
C ASN A 49 27.43 3.17 -14.63
N ALA A 50 28.20 2.74 -13.63
CA ALA A 50 29.66 2.94 -13.60
C ALA A 50 30.38 2.38 -14.84
N GLU A 51 29.75 1.43 -15.57
CA GLU A 51 30.25 0.84 -16.81
C GLU A 51 29.70 1.49 -18.09
N GLY A 52 29.01 2.63 -18.00
CA GLY A 52 28.49 3.36 -19.16
C GLY A 52 27.27 2.70 -19.83
N ALA A 53 26.60 1.78 -19.15
CA ALA A 53 25.43 1.09 -19.66
C ALA A 53 24.14 1.70 -19.11
N PRO A 54 23.07 1.81 -19.93
CA PRO A 54 21.82 2.43 -19.51
C PRO A 54 21.15 1.59 -18.41
N GLN A 55 21.05 2.16 -17.22
CA GLN A 55 20.34 1.62 -16.08
C GLN A 55 19.12 2.49 -15.77
N SER A 56 17.93 1.89 -15.78
CA SER A 56 16.73 2.58 -15.34
C SER A 56 16.71 2.66 -13.82
N VAL A 57 16.97 3.84 -13.27
CA VAL A 57 16.70 4.10 -11.85
C VAL A 57 15.19 4.31 -11.70
N LYS A 58 14.54 3.38 -11.01
CA LYS A 58 13.09 3.40 -10.81
C LYS A 58 12.77 3.38 -9.33
N ARG A 59 12.19 4.47 -8.82
CA ARG A 59 11.75 4.61 -7.43
C ARG A 59 10.28 4.26 -7.32
N THR A 60 9.94 3.30 -6.47
CA THR A 60 8.55 2.99 -6.12
C THR A 60 8.27 3.53 -4.73
N VAL A 61 7.25 4.38 -4.61
CA VAL A 61 6.72 4.85 -3.32
C VAL A 61 5.39 4.15 -3.08
N GLN A 62 5.17 3.69 -1.85
CA GLN A 62 3.97 2.99 -1.41
C GLN A 62 3.41 3.69 -0.18
N TRP A 63 2.09 3.82 -0.10
CA TRP A 63 1.43 4.43 1.05
C TRP A 63 0.00 3.91 1.20
N ALA A 64 -0.50 3.88 2.43
CA ALA A 64 -1.90 3.66 2.70
C ALA A 64 -2.70 4.94 2.40
N ASP A 65 -3.81 4.80 1.68
CA ASP A 65 -4.72 5.90 1.39
C ASP A 65 -5.73 6.05 2.54
N PHE A 66 -5.57 7.12 3.32
CA PHE A 66 -6.40 7.41 4.49
C PHE A 66 -7.69 8.18 4.18
N THR A 67 -7.99 8.44 2.91
CA THR A 67 -9.23 9.09 2.50
C THR A 67 -10.44 8.42 3.17
N PRO A 68 -11.39 9.19 3.74
CA PRO A 68 -12.61 8.63 4.31
C PRO A 68 -13.42 7.87 3.25
N GLY A 69 -13.96 6.71 3.64
CA GLY A 69 -14.92 5.97 2.82
C GLY A 69 -16.35 6.42 3.08
N SER A 70 -17.31 5.78 2.43
CA SER A 70 -18.72 5.93 2.76
C SER A 70 -19.01 5.34 4.15
N LEU A 71 -19.85 6.03 4.91
CA LEU A 71 -20.39 5.51 6.17
C LEU A 71 -21.76 4.88 5.90
N GLU A 72 -21.99 3.71 6.48
CA GLU A 72 -23.27 3.01 6.44
C GLU A 72 -23.84 2.94 7.85
N GLN A 73 -25.13 3.27 8.01
CA GLN A 73 -25.80 3.19 9.30
C GLN A 73 -26.30 1.76 9.51
N THR A 74 -25.81 1.09 10.55
CA THR A 74 -26.15 -0.31 10.85
C THR A 74 -27.40 -0.45 11.74
N GLY A 75 -27.75 0.60 12.49
CA GLY A 75 -28.85 0.60 13.45
C GLY A 75 -28.51 0.00 14.82
N ASN A 76 -27.31 -0.56 15.00
CA ASN A 76 -26.82 -1.03 16.28
C ASN A 76 -26.23 0.15 17.08
N PRO A 77 -26.68 0.43 18.31
CA PRO A 77 -26.16 1.54 19.12
C PRO A 77 -24.68 1.38 19.52
N LEU A 78 -24.11 0.19 19.39
CA LEU A 78 -22.70 -0.08 19.70
C LEU A 78 -21.78 0.04 18.48
N ASP A 79 -22.33 0.24 17.28
CA ASP A 79 -21.54 0.44 16.07
C ASP A 79 -21.22 1.92 15.92
N VAL A 80 -19.94 2.27 16.09
CA VAL A 80 -19.47 3.65 16.03
C VAL A 80 -18.41 3.78 14.95
N ALA A 81 -18.49 4.85 14.17
CA ALA A 81 -17.50 5.19 13.16
C ALA A 81 -16.95 6.61 13.39
N LEU A 82 -15.68 6.83 13.04
CA LEU A 82 -15.06 8.15 13.09
C LEU A 82 -15.30 8.92 11.80
N HIS A 83 -15.86 10.13 11.93
CA HIS A 83 -15.89 11.10 10.83
C HIS A 83 -14.65 12.01 10.92
N GLY A 84 -13.93 12.14 9.80
CA GLY A 84 -12.68 12.90 9.75
C GLY A 84 -11.45 12.10 10.17
N GLU A 85 -10.37 12.78 10.50
CA GLU A 85 -9.09 12.17 10.87
C GLU A 85 -9.10 11.61 12.29
N GLY A 86 -8.32 10.54 12.52
CA GLY A 86 -8.21 9.90 13.83
C GLY A 86 -8.31 8.38 13.76
N PHE A 87 -8.02 7.76 14.91
CA PHE A 87 -8.08 6.33 15.15
C PHE A 87 -8.65 6.08 16.54
N PHE A 88 -9.33 4.95 16.70
CA PHE A 88 -9.63 4.40 18.01
C PHE A 88 -8.37 3.76 18.59
N VAL A 89 -8.23 3.82 19.92
CA VAL A 89 -7.16 3.15 20.65
C VAL A 89 -7.75 1.97 21.42
N LEU A 90 -7.16 0.81 21.23
CA LEU A 90 -7.47 -0.43 21.93
C LEU A 90 -6.25 -0.80 22.78
N THR A 91 -6.46 -1.16 24.03
CA THR A 91 -5.38 -1.67 24.88
C THR A 91 -5.45 -3.19 24.88
N ASP A 92 -4.38 -3.83 24.44
CA ASP A 92 -4.24 -5.28 24.52
C ASP A 92 -4.18 -5.69 26.00
N ALA A 93 -5.12 -6.50 26.45
CA ALA A 93 -5.24 -6.87 27.87
C ALA A 93 -4.06 -7.72 28.37
N THR A 94 -3.29 -8.33 27.48
CA THR A 94 -2.16 -9.19 27.85
C THR A 94 -0.83 -8.45 27.79
N THR A 95 -0.63 -7.61 26.78
CA THR A 95 0.64 -6.90 26.57
C THR A 95 0.61 -5.45 27.05
N GLU A 96 -0.54 -4.92 27.44
CA GLU A 96 -0.78 -3.51 27.80
C GLU A 96 -0.35 -2.52 26.70
N THR A 97 -0.17 -3.00 25.48
CA THR A 97 0.27 -2.17 24.36
C THR A 97 -0.92 -1.53 23.65
N PRO A 98 -0.85 -0.23 23.33
CA PRO A 98 -1.89 0.43 22.56
C PRO A 98 -1.84 -0.06 21.10
N ARG A 99 -3.01 -0.40 20.56
CA ARG A 99 -3.27 -0.72 19.16
C ARG A 99 -4.24 0.31 18.60
N TYR A 100 -4.08 0.64 17.32
CA TYR A 100 -4.90 1.64 16.65
C TYR A 100 -5.78 0.97 15.60
N THR A 101 -7.06 1.35 15.56
CA THR A 101 -8.02 0.85 14.57
C THR A 101 -8.91 1.98 14.06
N ARG A 102 -9.65 1.70 12.98
CA ARG A 102 -10.66 2.60 12.42
C ARG A 102 -11.90 1.82 12.01
#